data_AF-A0A7M1AXN7-F1
#
_entry.id   AF-A0A7M1AXN7-F1
#
_cell.length_a   1.000
_cell.length_b   1.000
_cell.length_c   1.000
_cell.angle_alpha   90.00
_cell.angle_beta   90.00
_cell.angle_gamma   90.00
#
_symmetry.space_group_name_H-M   'P 1'
#
loop_
_entity.id
_entity.type
_entity.pdbx_description
1 polymer ?
#
loop_
_entity_poly.entity_id
_entity_poly.type
_entity_poly.pdbx_seq_one_letter_code
_entity_poly.pdbx_strand_id
1 'polypeptide(L)'
;MKKILALVFLAISMQLYANDLVVFDNEYNIVPLHKTIKKVVVGNKDMINVSLLKGEGSSRFLKIFGKETGTTSILLVYRDGSMQNYHVYVNKNLGYIQKMVNFIEPSLRLNKVGDGSTVMTGTFKDPHNKNRVYKLLENAGVDLNTTMDLTETNKVNKMIRTKLYLVEINNKKARDLGGVTGLDFFSKHSGLSINSAASNWATFSGWLLDETGRFTASTGTSVTGMLNFLEEKGIGKILDDTVLISTEDKNASFRVGGEVYIPVGMTQNAGYAPTINVAEREYGLTLVLNTKFMEKDGYMYIDVDIKDSEFDTNKEHDVQLGDNIFVPSFVSKNIKTNVVVKSGQVIALGGRLHSEDVDQEEKLPLLGDIPVVGDFFTHSVKSTQGNDLLFFLVPEIVDANENVDDRRYYRDFTNNSTKLHDTLLDMDSTIEVQKEPLAVKNDTVVIQQPVIVEEQNTTINDEVIPVIEEEEKEAVSEDIIEVSEEENKKVEETGIYEVNIENIYVRDNPSTTDSQKVSVWKAGHKFKVGDEKLIDGIEWLKIDEDCLTECEKLENSLWISKKYTNKL
;
A
#
# COMPACT_ATOMS: atom_id res chain seq x y z
N MET A 1 -52.69 -17.26 -77.40
CA MET A 1 -51.52 -16.46 -76.99
C MET A 1 -51.97 -15.06 -76.62
N LYS A 2 -51.70 -14.60 -75.38
CA LYS A 2 -51.51 -13.18 -74.95
C LYS A 2 -52.76 -12.26 -75.10
N LYS A 3 -53.21 -11.42 -74.16
CA LYS A 3 -52.78 -10.81 -72.87
C LYS A 3 -54.07 -10.18 -72.28
N ILE A 4 -54.46 -10.40 -71.03
CA ILE A 4 -54.07 -9.66 -69.80
C ILE A 4 -54.38 -8.16 -69.84
N LEU A 5 -55.53 -7.78 -69.27
CA LEU A 5 -55.89 -6.51 -68.58
C LEU A 5 -57.31 -6.78 -68.01
N ALA A 6 -57.70 -6.61 -66.74
CA ALA A 6 -57.22 -5.80 -65.65
C ALA A 6 -57.66 -6.46 -64.32
N LEU A 7 -56.75 -6.56 -63.35
CA LEU A 7 -57.08 -6.71 -61.94
C LEU A 7 -55.84 -6.29 -61.14
N VAL A 8 -55.63 -4.97 -61.06
CA VAL A 8 -54.71 -4.37 -60.10
C VAL A 8 -55.43 -4.42 -58.76
N PHE A 9 -55.29 -5.54 -58.05
CA PHE A 9 -55.59 -5.60 -56.64
C PHE A 9 -54.50 -4.83 -55.92
N LEU A 10 -54.90 -3.67 -55.42
CA LEU A 10 -54.15 -2.74 -54.59
C LEU A 10 -53.76 -3.45 -53.28
N ALA A 11 -52.65 -4.18 -53.27
CA ALA A 11 -52.00 -4.60 -52.05
C ALA A 11 -51.26 -3.39 -51.46
N ILE A 12 -51.99 -2.52 -50.74
CA ILE A 12 -51.36 -1.58 -49.81
C ILE A 12 -50.70 -2.43 -48.74
N SER A 13 -49.39 -2.65 -48.89
CA SER A 13 -48.53 -3.06 -47.80
C SER A 13 -48.59 -1.96 -46.74
N MET A 14 -49.41 -2.14 -45.70
CA MET A 14 -49.28 -1.37 -44.46
C MET A 14 -47.89 -1.69 -43.89
N GLN A 15 -46.89 -0.88 -44.23
CA GLN A 15 -45.65 -0.83 -43.48
C GLN A 15 -46.01 -0.28 -42.09
N LEU A 16 -46.11 -1.19 -41.12
CA LEU A 16 -46.10 -0.85 -39.71
C LEU A 16 -44.73 -0.23 -39.43
N TYR A 17 -44.64 1.10 -39.48
CA TYR A 17 -43.50 1.81 -38.91
C TYR A 17 -43.48 1.48 -37.41
N ALA A 18 -42.46 0.75 -36.99
CA ALA A 18 -42.16 0.59 -35.58
C ALA A 18 -41.60 1.94 -35.09
N ASN A 19 -42.22 2.50 -34.06
CA ASN A 19 -41.68 3.69 -33.42
C ASN A 19 -40.73 3.25 -32.30
N ASP A 20 -39.50 3.75 -32.32
CA ASP A 20 -38.55 3.48 -31.27
C ASP A 20 -38.84 4.36 -30.05
N LEU A 21 -38.87 3.74 -28.87
CA LEU A 21 -39.09 4.39 -27.59
C LEU A 21 -37.93 4.05 -26.65
N VAL A 22 -37.29 5.06 -26.08
CA VAL A 22 -36.27 4.88 -25.04
C VAL A 22 -36.93 5.10 -23.68
N VAL A 23 -36.76 4.13 -22.78
CA VAL A 23 -37.25 4.17 -21.40
C VAL A 23 -36.08 3.89 -20.48
N PHE A 24 -36.02 4.52 -19.30
CA PHE A 24 -34.99 4.21 -18.31
C PHE A 24 -35.50 3.25 -17.25
N ASP A 25 -34.63 2.39 -16.73
CA ASP A 25 -34.94 1.56 -15.58
C ASP A 25 -35.25 2.43 -14.35
N ASN A 26 -36.15 1.94 -13.50
CA ASN A 26 -36.68 2.67 -12.34
C ASN A 26 -37.31 4.03 -12.66
N GLU A 27 -37.63 4.32 -13.93
CA GLU A 27 -38.32 5.54 -14.36
C GLU A 27 -39.62 5.26 -15.11
N TYR A 28 -40.50 6.26 -15.11
CA TYR A 28 -41.73 6.27 -15.89
C TYR A 28 -41.59 7.11 -17.15
N ASN A 29 -41.95 6.52 -18.31
CA ASN A 29 -42.13 7.25 -19.56
C ASN A 29 -43.64 7.31 -19.89
N ILE A 30 -44.13 8.48 -20.28
CA ILE A 30 -45.55 8.73 -20.56
C ILE A 30 -45.71 9.09 -22.03
N VAL A 31 -46.39 8.22 -22.79
CA VAL A 31 -46.64 8.44 -24.22
C VAL A 31 -48.11 8.84 -24.42
N PRO A 32 -48.40 10.01 -25.04
CA PRO A 32 -49.78 10.39 -25.36
C PRO A 32 -50.37 9.49 -26.45
N LEU A 33 -51.65 9.14 -26.29
CA LEU A 33 -52.37 8.27 -27.21
C LEU A 33 -53.46 9.05 -27.93
N HIS A 34 -53.41 9.03 -29.26
CA HIS A 34 -54.38 9.73 -30.11
C HIS A 34 -55.63 8.91 -30.43
N LYS A 35 -55.64 7.62 -30.10
CA LYS A 35 -56.73 6.68 -30.42
C LYS A 35 -57.10 5.84 -29.20
N THR A 36 -58.36 5.38 -29.17
CA THR A 36 -58.84 4.51 -28.10
C THR A 36 -58.31 3.10 -28.26
N ILE A 37 -57.53 2.64 -27.28
CA ILE A 37 -56.96 1.29 -27.25
C ILE A 37 -58.04 0.25 -26.91
N LYS A 38 -58.02 -0.86 -27.65
CA LYS A 38 -58.76 -2.09 -27.36
C LYS A 38 -57.92 -3.07 -26.53
N LYS A 39 -56.64 -3.23 -26.88
CA LYS A 39 -55.73 -4.18 -26.24
C LYS A 39 -54.28 -3.68 -26.29
N VAL A 40 -53.54 -3.89 -25.22
CA VAL A 40 -52.08 -3.70 -25.15
C VAL A 40 -51.44 -5.08 -25.01
N VAL A 41 -50.41 -5.35 -25.82
CA VAL A 41 -49.58 -6.56 -25.71
C VAL A 41 -48.15 -6.11 -25.48
N VAL A 42 -47.53 -6.63 -24.44
CA VAL A 42 -46.13 -6.40 -24.09
C VAL A 42 -45.36 -7.67 -24.42
N GLY A 43 -44.25 -7.54 -25.15
CA GLY A 43 -43.40 -8.66 -25.53
C GLY A 43 -42.77 -9.36 -24.32
N ASN A 44 -41.97 -8.62 -23.55
CA ASN A 44 -41.35 -9.09 -22.31
C ASN A 44 -41.81 -8.24 -21.11
N LYS A 45 -42.58 -8.85 -20.21
CA LYS A 45 -43.19 -8.19 -19.03
C LYS A 45 -42.26 -8.03 -17.83
N ASP A 46 -41.13 -8.74 -17.85
CA ASP A 46 -40.10 -8.63 -16.83
C ASP A 46 -39.31 -7.34 -17.03
N MET A 47 -39.20 -6.87 -18.28
CA MET A 47 -38.49 -5.66 -18.68
C MET A 47 -39.29 -4.37 -18.44
N ILE A 48 -40.59 -4.39 -18.72
CA ILE A 48 -41.45 -3.21 -18.60
C ILE A 48 -42.82 -3.51 -18.00
N ASN A 49 -43.34 -2.57 -17.22
CA ASN A 49 -44.75 -2.53 -16.84
C ASN A 49 -45.47 -1.44 -17.64
N VAL A 50 -46.60 -1.78 -18.24
CA VAL A 50 -47.38 -0.85 -19.05
C VAL A 50 -48.78 -0.72 -18.48
N SER A 51 -49.20 0.52 -18.22
CA SER A 51 -50.53 0.85 -17.71
C SER A 51 -51.13 2.02 -18.47
N LEU A 52 -52.46 2.11 -18.47
CA LEU A 52 -53.18 3.21 -19.13
C LEU A 52 -53.60 4.23 -18.09
N LEU A 53 -53.22 5.48 -18.32
CA LEU A 53 -53.68 6.62 -17.54
C LEU A 53 -54.76 7.39 -18.31
N LYS A 54 -55.79 7.82 -17.60
CA LYS A 54 -56.79 8.76 -18.11
C LYS A 54 -56.35 10.18 -17.74
N GLY A 55 -56.26 11.07 -18.72
CA GLY A 55 -56.09 12.50 -18.49
C GLY A 55 -57.42 13.22 -18.35
N GLU A 56 -57.38 14.54 -18.16
CA GLU A 56 -58.57 15.38 -18.32
C GLU A 56 -59.13 15.27 -19.75
N GLY A 57 -60.46 15.16 -19.85
CA GLY A 57 -61.18 15.04 -21.11
C GLY A 57 -61.03 13.67 -21.78
N SER A 58 -60.82 13.66 -23.11
CA SER A 58 -60.67 12.44 -23.92
C SER A 58 -59.22 11.94 -24.05
N SER A 59 -58.27 12.62 -23.39
CA SER A 59 -56.84 12.31 -23.48
C SER A 59 -56.51 11.03 -22.72
N ARG A 60 -55.79 10.12 -23.38
CA ARG A 60 -55.29 8.89 -22.78
C ARG A 60 -53.78 8.85 -22.91
N PHE A 61 -53.11 8.34 -21.88
CA PHE A 61 -51.68 8.19 -21.86
C PHE A 61 -51.28 6.75 -21.58
N LEU A 62 -50.20 6.32 -22.20
CA LEU A 62 -49.55 5.05 -21.92
C LEU A 62 -48.40 5.31 -20.94
N LYS A 63 -48.56 4.84 -19.70
CA LYS A 63 -47.51 4.88 -18.69
C LYS A 63 -46.69 3.60 -18.80
N ILE A 64 -45.41 3.75 -19.10
CA ILE A 64 -44.44 2.67 -19.25
C ILE A 64 -43.40 2.82 -18.15
N PHE A 65 -43.21 1.79 -17.34
CA PHE A 65 -42.19 1.73 -16.29
C PHE A 65 -41.10 0.75 -16.70
N GLY A 66 -39.84 1.20 -16.74
CA GLY A 66 -38.70 0.31 -16.97
C GLY A 66 -38.35 -0.45 -15.69
N LYS A 67 -38.31 -1.78 -15.75
CA LYS A 67 -37.90 -2.65 -14.65
C LYS A 67 -36.46 -3.14 -14.84
N GLU A 68 -36.18 -3.75 -15.99
CA GLU A 68 -34.89 -4.37 -16.31
C GLU A 68 -34.39 -3.89 -17.68
N THR A 69 -33.06 -3.81 -17.84
CA THR A 69 -32.41 -3.25 -19.03
C THR A 69 -32.37 -4.22 -20.20
N GLY A 70 -32.67 -3.74 -21.41
CA GLY A 70 -32.59 -4.48 -22.67
C GLY A 70 -33.70 -4.07 -23.65
N THR A 71 -34.03 -4.94 -24.61
CA THR A 71 -34.98 -4.60 -25.69
C THR A 71 -36.28 -5.37 -25.57
N THR A 72 -37.41 -4.70 -25.77
CA THR A 72 -38.73 -5.33 -25.85
C THR A 72 -39.62 -4.58 -26.83
N SER A 73 -40.89 -4.99 -26.97
CA SER A 73 -41.85 -4.32 -27.83
C SER A 73 -43.21 -4.19 -27.18
N ILE A 74 -43.94 -3.14 -27.57
CA ILE A 74 -45.33 -2.92 -27.19
C ILE A 74 -46.17 -2.89 -28.47
N LEU A 75 -47.10 -3.82 -28.59
CA LEU A 75 -48.11 -3.80 -29.65
C LEU A 75 -49.41 -3.22 -29.10
N LEU A 76 -49.83 -2.10 -29.67
CA LEU A 76 -51.12 -1.46 -29.41
C LEU A 76 -52.13 -1.87 -30.48
N VAL A 77 -53.28 -2.36 -30.05
CA VAL A 77 -54.43 -2.64 -30.92
C VAL A 77 -55.54 -1.65 -30.58
N TYR A 78 -55.92 -0.83 -31.55
CA TYR A 78 -56.94 0.21 -31.39
C TYR A 78 -58.35 -0.33 -31.68
N ARG A 79 -59.38 0.38 -31.22
CA ARG A 79 -60.78 -0.01 -31.45
C ARG A 79 -61.21 0.09 -32.91
N ASP A 80 -60.53 0.92 -33.71
CA ASP A 80 -60.73 1.05 -35.16
C ASP A 80 -60.09 -0.09 -35.97
N GLY A 81 -59.45 -1.06 -35.30
CA GLY A 81 -58.77 -2.19 -35.93
C GLY A 81 -57.34 -1.89 -36.36
N SER A 82 -56.88 -0.64 -36.28
CA SER A 82 -55.48 -0.30 -36.58
C SER A 82 -54.55 -0.82 -35.48
N MET A 83 -53.32 -1.17 -35.87
CA MET A 83 -52.27 -1.67 -34.97
C MET A 83 -51.06 -0.75 -35.05
N GLN A 84 -50.35 -0.61 -33.93
CA GLN A 84 -49.11 0.15 -33.86
C GLN A 84 -48.12 -0.59 -32.97
N ASN A 85 -46.90 -0.77 -33.47
CA ASN A 85 -45.82 -1.43 -32.74
C ASN A 85 -44.81 -0.39 -32.26
N TYR A 86 -44.40 -0.47 -31.00
CA TYR A 86 -43.29 0.29 -30.44
C TYR A 86 -42.15 -0.66 -30.12
N HIS A 87 -40.95 -0.36 -30.60
CA HIS A 87 -39.74 -1.01 -30.11
C HIS A 87 -39.25 -0.23 -28.90
N VAL A 88 -39.13 -0.89 -27.75
CA VAL A 88 -38.79 -0.26 -26.48
C VAL A 88 -37.37 -0.69 -26.09
N TYR A 89 -36.51 0.30 -25.95
CA TYR A 89 -35.15 0.16 -25.43
C TYR A 89 -35.15 0.61 -23.98
N VAL A 90 -35.06 -0.34 -23.05
CA VAL A 90 -34.96 -0.05 -21.62
C VAL A 90 -33.49 0.09 -21.25
N ASN A 91 -33.09 1.31 -20.94
CA ASN A 91 -31.72 1.68 -20.65
C ASN A 91 -31.52 1.93 -19.16
N LYS A 92 -30.39 1.51 -18.61
CA LYS A 92 -29.97 2.00 -17.28
C LYS A 92 -29.95 3.53 -17.19
N ASN A 93 -30.53 4.10 -16.14
CA ASN A 93 -30.46 5.52 -15.86
C ASN A 93 -29.04 5.92 -15.45
N LEU A 94 -28.33 6.58 -16.36
CA LEU A 94 -26.98 7.08 -16.09
C LEU A 94 -26.97 8.50 -15.51
N GLY A 95 -28.13 9.12 -15.24
CA GLY A 95 -28.21 10.53 -14.83
C GLY A 95 -27.46 10.82 -13.52
N TYR A 96 -27.60 9.95 -12.51
CA TYR A 96 -26.86 10.08 -11.26
C TYR A 96 -25.36 9.79 -11.44
N ILE A 97 -25.04 8.75 -12.21
CA ILE A 97 -23.66 8.35 -12.52
C ILE A 97 -22.94 9.48 -13.28
N GLN A 98 -23.60 10.12 -14.24
CA GLN A 98 -23.10 11.28 -14.98
C GLN A 98 -22.78 12.45 -14.05
N LYS A 99 -23.61 12.71 -13.03
CA LYS A 99 -23.32 13.76 -12.03
C LYS A 99 -22.07 13.42 -11.21
N MET A 100 -21.92 12.17 -10.79
CA MET A 100 -20.72 11.70 -10.07
C MET A 100 -19.47 11.77 -10.95
N VAL A 101 -19.57 11.34 -12.21
CA VAL A 101 -18.46 11.41 -13.17
C VAL A 101 -18.08 12.86 -13.44
N ASN A 102 -19.04 13.77 -13.60
CA ASN A 102 -18.78 15.20 -13.78
C ASN A 102 -18.10 15.86 -12.56
N PHE A 103 -18.29 15.31 -11.35
CA PHE A 103 -17.59 15.79 -10.17
C PHE A 103 -16.09 15.46 -10.20
N ILE A 104 -15.72 14.30 -10.76
CA ILE A 104 -14.32 13.91 -10.92
C ILE A 104 -13.72 14.56 -12.17
N GLU A 105 -14.39 14.46 -13.30
CA GLU A 105 -13.93 14.96 -14.60
C GLU A 105 -15.08 15.68 -15.33
N PRO A 106 -15.15 17.02 -15.23
CA PRO A 106 -16.26 17.80 -15.77
C PRO A 106 -16.46 17.68 -17.29
N SER A 107 -15.39 17.32 -18.02
CA SER A 107 -15.38 17.21 -19.47
C SER A 107 -16.00 15.90 -19.98
N LEU A 108 -16.18 14.90 -19.11
CA LEU A 108 -16.66 13.58 -19.53
C LEU A 108 -18.16 13.56 -19.77
N ARG A 109 -18.56 12.77 -20.76
CA ARG A 109 -19.95 12.50 -21.12
C ARG A 109 -20.14 11.01 -21.31
N LEU A 110 -21.15 10.48 -20.64
CA LEU A 110 -21.64 9.12 -20.75
C LEU A 110 -22.93 9.15 -21.57
N ASN A 111 -22.90 8.49 -22.71
CA ASN A 111 -24.07 8.33 -23.57
C ASN A 111 -24.37 6.85 -23.70
N LYS A 112 -25.63 6.48 -23.84
CA LYS A 112 -26.00 5.13 -24.27
C LYS A 112 -26.21 5.10 -25.76
N VAL A 113 -25.59 4.14 -26.42
CA VAL A 113 -25.83 3.84 -27.84
C VAL A 113 -26.61 2.52 -27.90
N GLY A 114 -27.56 2.43 -28.84
CA GLY A 114 -28.58 1.38 -28.86
C GLY A 114 -28.00 -0.03 -28.74
N ASP A 115 -28.73 -0.91 -28.05
CA ASP A 115 -28.36 -2.23 -27.48
C ASP A 115 -27.88 -2.23 -26.01
N GLY A 116 -27.63 -1.05 -25.43
CA GLY A 116 -27.28 -0.91 -24.01
C GLY A 116 -25.81 -0.59 -23.77
N SER A 117 -24.98 -0.58 -24.82
CA SER A 117 -23.58 -0.17 -24.78
C SER A 117 -23.43 1.28 -24.30
N THR A 118 -22.51 1.50 -23.36
CA THR A 118 -22.20 2.84 -22.82
C THR A 118 -21.01 3.41 -23.58
N VAL A 119 -21.13 4.62 -24.11
CA VAL A 119 -20.05 5.33 -24.79
C VAL A 119 -19.58 6.45 -23.88
N MET A 120 -18.29 6.42 -23.55
CA MET A 120 -17.63 7.47 -22.77
C MET A 120 -16.81 8.36 -23.70
N THR A 121 -17.02 9.67 -23.62
CA THR A 121 -16.34 10.67 -24.45
C THR A 121 -15.84 11.81 -23.57
N GLY A 122 -14.78 12.51 -24.01
CA GLY A 122 -14.18 13.63 -23.29
C GLY A 122 -12.71 13.38 -22.98
N THR A 123 -12.16 14.14 -22.04
CA THR A 123 -10.73 14.10 -21.72
C THR A 123 -10.51 13.91 -20.24
N PHE A 124 -9.67 12.94 -19.87
CA PHE A 124 -9.17 12.79 -18.51
C PHE A 124 -7.98 13.73 -18.28
N LYS A 125 -7.98 14.42 -17.14
CA LYS A 125 -6.85 15.25 -16.72
C LYS A 125 -5.63 14.39 -16.40
N ASP A 126 -5.87 13.26 -15.75
CA ASP A 126 -4.83 12.33 -15.32
C ASP A 126 -5.35 10.87 -15.38
N PRO A 127 -4.42 9.90 -15.49
CA PRO A 127 -4.76 8.47 -15.49
C PRO A 127 -5.42 7.99 -14.19
N HIS A 128 -5.20 8.68 -13.07
CA HIS A 128 -5.78 8.32 -11.77
C HIS A 128 -7.30 8.54 -11.75
N ASN A 129 -7.75 9.69 -12.25
CA ASN A 129 -9.17 10.01 -12.44
C ASN A 129 -9.82 9.05 -13.43
N LYS A 130 -9.09 8.64 -14.48
CA LYS A 130 -9.54 7.56 -15.37
C LYS A 130 -9.86 6.30 -14.58
N ASN A 131 -8.91 5.77 -13.81
CA ASN A 131 -9.15 4.58 -13.00
C ASN A 131 -10.31 4.75 -12.00
N ARG A 132 -10.43 5.92 -11.35
CA ARG A 132 -11.53 6.24 -10.43
C ARG A 132 -12.90 6.21 -11.12
N VAL A 133 -13.01 6.79 -12.32
CA VAL A 133 -14.25 6.79 -13.10
C VAL A 133 -14.61 5.37 -13.53
N TYR A 134 -13.65 4.56 -14.02
CA TYR A 134 -13.92 3.17 -14.38
C TYR A 134 -14.45 2.34 -13.21
N LYS A 135 -13.84 2.47 -12.04
CA LYS A 135 -14.32 1.80 -10.82
C LYS A 135 -15.71 2.27 -10.40
N LEU A 136 -16.01 3.56 -10.56
CA LEU A 136 -17.36 4.07 -10.31
C LEU A 136 -18.38 3.49 -11.29
N LEU A 137 -18.04 3.38 -12.58
CA LEU A 137 -18.90 2.79 -13.59
C LEU A 137 -19.16 1.31 -13.27
N GLU A 138 -18.12 0.55 -12.94
CA GLU A 138 -18.22 -0.86 -12.55
C GLU A 138 -19.10 -1.04 -11.30
N ASN A 139 -18.84 -0.28 -10.23
CA ASN A 139 -19.63 -0.32 -9.01
C ASN A 139 -21.08 0.14 -9.22
N ALA A 140 -21.31 1.04 -10.19
CA ALA A 140 -22.64 1.45 -10.59
C ALA A 140 -23.32 0.42 -11.50
N GLY A 141 -22.67 -0.72 -11.79
CA GLY A 141 -23.18 -1.81 -12.62
C GLY A 141 -23.28 -1.44 -14.10
N VAL A 142 -22.34 -0.64 -14.59
CA VAL A 142 -22.06 -0.48 -16.03
C VAL A 142 -21.09 -1.58 -16.43
N ASP A 143 -21.45 -2.37 -17.42
CA ASP A 143 -20.56 -3.40 -17.94
C ASP A 143 -19.44 -2.75 -18.78
N LEU A 144 -18.21 -2.84 -18.27
CA LEU A 144 -17.03 -2.28 -18.91
C LEU A 144 -16.68 -3.01 -20.21
N ASN A 145 -17.12 -4.26 -20.41
CA ASN A 145 -16.85 -5.03 -21.63
C ASN A 145 -17.66 -4.52 -22.84
N THR A 146 -18.85 -3.96 -22.57
CA THR A 146 -19.71 -3.33 -23.58
C THR A 146 -19.57 -1.81 -23.61
N THR A 147 -18.62 -1.26 -22.85
CA THR A 147 -18.35 0.17 -22.81
C THR A 147 -17.34 0.55 -23.89
N MET A 148 -17.72 1.48 -24.77
CA MET A 148 -16.82 2.07 -25.76
C MET A 148 -16.12 3.28 -25.15
N ASP A 149 -14.81 3.18 -24.96
CA ASP A 149 -13.96 4.27 -24.51
C ASP A 149 -13.45 5.10 -25.69
N LEU A 150 -13.97 6.32 -25.85
CA LEU A 150 -13.51 7.32 -26.81
C LEU A 150 -12.87 8.51 -26.10
N THR A 151 -12.25 8.27 -24.94
CA THR A 151 -11.60 9.32 -24.15
C THR A 151 -10.12 9.47 -24.47
N GLU A 152 -9.63 10.69 -24.33
CA GLU A 152 -8.20 11.01 -24.35
C GLU A 152 -7.72 11.28 -22.91
N THR A 153 -6.42 11.10 -22.63
CA THR A 153 -5.85 11.42 -21.32
C THR A 153 -4.69 12.40 -21.50
N ASN A 154 -4.78 13.55 -20.84
CA ASN A 154 -3.86 14.69 -21.07
C ASN A 154 -2.48 14.49 -20.42
N LYS A 155 -2.39 13.64 -19.40
CA LYS A 155 -1.13 13.32 -18.69
C LYS A 155 -0.78 11.85 -18.85
N VAL A 156 0.50 11.57 -18.93
CA VAL A 156 1.05 10.22 -18.84
C VAL A 156 1.23 9.82 -17.38
N ASN A 157 1.22 8.51 -17.13
CA ASN A 157 1.56 7.95 -15.83
C ASN A 157 2.96 8.42 -15.40
N LYS A 158 3.13 8.67 -14.10
CA LYS A 158 4.44 8.97 -13.53
C LYS A 158 5.32 7.72 -13.55
N MET A 159 6.59 7.92 -13.91
CA MET A 159 7.62 6.90 -13.74
C MET A 159 8.26 7.08 -12.37
N ILE A 160 8.57 5.98 -11.71
CA ILE A 160 9.17 5.95 -10.39
C ILE A 160 10.45 5.14 -10.50
N ARG A 161 11.58 5.78 -10.25
CA ARG A 161 12.88 5.15 -10.13
C ARG A 161 13.11 4.82 -8.67
N THR A 162 13.49 3.59 -8.36
CA THR A 162 13.74 3.13 -7.00
C THR A 162 15.15 2.59 -6.92
N LYS A 163 15.93 3.13 -5.97
CA LYS A 163 17.22 2.57 -5.56
C LYS A 163 17.04 1.76 -4.29
N LEU A 164 17.67 0.60 -4.25
CA LEU A 164 17.73 -0.28 -3.09
C LEU A 164 19.19 -0.45 -2.68
N TYR A 165 19.45 -0.26 -1.38
CA TYR A 165 20.74 -0.58 -0.77
C TYR A 165 20.54 -1.65 0.29
N LEU A 166 21.30 -2.73 0.19
CA LEU A 166 21.49 -3.71 1.25
C LEU A 166 22.86 -3.48 1.88
N VAL A 167 22.89 -3.17 3.17
CA VAL A 167 24.11 -2.73 3.85
C VAL A 167 24.35 -3.57 5.09
N GLU A 168 25.57 -4.08 5.22
CA GLU A 168 26.05 -4.75 6.41
C GLU A 168 27.02 -3.83 7.16
N ILE A 169 26.87 -3.70 8.47
CA ILE A 169 27.70 -2.81 9.31
C ILE A 169 28.41 -3.66 10.36
N ASN A 170 29.74 -3.60 10.39
CA ASN A 170 30.56 -4.28 11.38
C ASN A 170 30.67 -3.45 12.66
N ASN A 171 30.02 -3.89 13.73
CA ASN A 171 29.95 -3.14 14.99
C ASN A 171 31.31 -3.04 15.70
N LYS A 172 32.21 -4.03 15.52
CA LYS A 172 33.56 -4.00 16.10
C LYS A 172 34.38 -2.84 15.56
N LYS A 173 34.47 -2.74 14.23
CA LYS A 173 35.18 -1.64 13.56
C LYS A 173 34.51 -0.30 13.81
N ALA A 174 33.17 -0.27 13.82
CA ALA A 174 32.42 0.94 14.14
C ALA A 174 32.78 1.49 15.53
N ARG A 175 32.92 0.61 16.53
CA ARG A 175 33.29 0.98 17.90
C ARG A 175 34.74 1.45 18.03
N ASP A 176 35.66 0.85 17.26
CA ASP A 176 37.06 1.28 17.21
C ASP A 176 37.21 2.70 16.62
N LEU A 177 36.30 3.09 15.72
CA LEU A 177 36.14 4.48 15.31
C LEU A 177 35.41 5.31 16.37
N GLY A 178 34.40 4.75 17.05
CA GLY A 178 33.46 5.40 17.96
C GLY A 178 33.95 5.77 19.37
N GLY A 179 35.17 6.27 19.54
CA GLY A 179 35.49 7.13 20.68
C GLY A 179 34.81 8.51 20.55
N VAL A 180 34.75 9.31 21.62
CA VAL A 180 34.26 10.71 21.59
C VAL A 180 34.91 11.53 20.45
N THR A 181 36.15 11.19 20.09
CA THR A 181 36.92 11.76 18.98
C THR A 181 36.47 11.32 17.58
N GLY A 182 35.97 10.10 17.41
CA GLY A 182 35.51 9.62 16.12
C GLY A 182 34.06 9.99 15.79
N LEU A 183 33.23 10.25 16.80
CA LEU A 183 31.88 10.79 16.63
C LEU A 183 31.89 12.28 16.27
N ASP A 184 32.78 13.05 16.89
CA ASP A 184 33.07 14.44 16.49
C ASP A 184 33.71 14.50 15.09
N PHE A 185 34.57 13.54 14.75
CA PHE A 185 35.09 13.38 13.39
C PHE A 185 33.98 13.01 12.39
N PHE A 186 33.11 12.06 12.71
CA PHE A 186 32.02 11.59 11.86
C PHE A 186 31.03 12.69 11.50
N SER A 187 30.51 13.43 12.49
CA SER A 187 29.61 14.57 12.25
C SER A 187 30.25 15.66 11.39
N LYS A 188 31.54 15.95 11.62
CA LYS A 188 32.30 16.95 10.85
C LYS A 188 32.57 16.55 9.40
N HIS A 189 32.76 15.26 9.10
CA HIS A 189 33.14 14.79 7.76
C HIS A 189 31.94 14.26 6.94
N SER A 190 30.84 13.85 7.59
CA SER A 190 29.63 13.37 6.91
C SER A 190 28.53 14.44 6.76
N GLY A 191 28.60 15.53 7.55
CA GLY A 191 27.58 16.60 7.53
C GLY A 191 26.23 16.14 8.09
N LEU A 192 26.25 15.17 9.00
CA LEU A 192 25.07 14.54 9.60
C LEU A 192 24.89 14.96 11.06
N SER A 193 23.63 15.17 11.46
CA SER A 193 23.27 15.47 12.84
C SER A 193 23.16 14.17 13.62
N ILE A 194 23.87 14.10 14.74
CA ILE A 194 23.88 12.94 15.63
C ILE A 194 22.68 12.99 16.57
N ASN A 195 21.98 11.86 16.75
CA ASN A 195 20.97 11.72 17.81
C ASN A 195 21.66 11.52 19.17
N SER A 196 21.74 12.58 19.98
CA SER A 196 22.39 12.55 21.30
C SER A 196 21.66 11.68 22.34
N ALA A 197 20.45 11.19 22.06
CA ALA A 197 19.72 10.28 22.95
C ALA A 197 20.19 8.81 22.84
N ALA A 198 20.92 8.45 21.77
CA ALA A 198 21.41 7.09 21.52
C ALA A 198 22.71 6.74 22.27
N SER A 199 23.19 7.63 23.16
CA SER A 199 24.62 7.72 23.48
C SER A 199 25.22 6.61 24.35
N ASN A 200 24.44 5.73 24.97
CA ASN A 200 24.97 4.90 26.06
C ASN A 200 24.87 3.37 25.89
N TRP A 201 24.27 2.85 24.80
CA TRP A 201 24.17 1.38 24.59
C TRP A 201 23.73 0.94 23.18
N ALA A 202 23.53 1.85 22.23
CA ALA A 202 22.97 1.50 20.91
C ALA A 202 24.07 1.24 19.88
N THR A 203 23.85 0.20 19.06
CA THR A 203 24.61 -0.13 17.84
C THR A 203 24.78 1.09 16.93
N PHE A 204 25.80 1.09 16.07
CA PHE A 204 26.10 2.20 15.16
C PHE A 204 24.89 2.62 14.30
N SER A 205 24.10 1.65 13.88
CA SER A 205 22.82 1.81 13.18
C SER A 205 21.76 2.61 13.96
N GLY A 206 21.70 2.48 15.30
CA GLY A 206 20.77 3.22 16.16
C GLY A 206 21.08 4.71 16.28
N TRP A 207 22.29 5.14 15.89
CA TRP A 207 22.67 6.55 15.81
C TRP A 207 22.27 7.22 14.50
N LEU A 208 22.03 6.44 13.44
CA LEU A 208 21.78 6.93 12.08
C LEU A 208 20.31 7.21 11.77
N LEU A 209 19.42 6.59 12.52
CA LEU A 209 17.98 6.65 12.31
C LEU A 209 17.32 7.48 13.40
N ASP A 210 16.36 8.33 13.02
CA ASP A 210 15.49 8.98 14.01
C ASP A 210 14.44 8.00 14.57
N GLU A 211 13.62 8.46 15.52
CA GLU A 211 12.57 7.66 16.16
C GLU A 211 11.54 7.09 15.15
N THR A 212 11.47 7.64 13.94
CA THR A 212 10.59 7.18 12.86
C THR A 212 11.30 6.35 11.79
N GLY A 213 12.57 5.98 12.02
CA GLY A 213 13.38 5.22 11.06
C GLY A 213 13.84 6.04 9.86
N ARG A 214 13.75 7.38 9.92
CA ARG A 214 14.15 8.27 8.83
C ARG A 214 15.59 8.75 9.03
N PHE A 215 16.24 9.00 7.91
CA PHE A 215 17.58 9.54 7.85
C PHE A 215 17.54 11.07 7.83
N THR A 216 18.15 11.74 8.80
CA THR A 216 18.20 13.22 8.86
C THR A 216 19.61 13.74 8.55
N ALA A 217 19.83 14.18 7.30
CA ALA A 217 21.04 14.91 6.92
C ALA A 217 20.83 16.42 7.14
N SER A 218 21.66 17.05 7.97
CA SER A 218 21.55 18.49 8.28
C SER A 218 21.99 19.40 7.13
N THR A 219 22.70 18.87 6.14
CA THR A 219 23.37 19.68 5.11
C THR A 219 23.45 18.96 3.76
N GLY A 220 22.32 18.60 3.14
CA GLY A 220 22.27 18.20 1.73
C GLY A 220 23.17 17.03 1.30
N THR A 221 23.80 16.33 2.24
CA THR A 221 24.65 15.16 2.00
C THR A 221 23.76 13.93 1.90
N SER A 222 23.89 13.22 0.78
CA SER A 222 23.09 12.05 0.43
C SER A 222 23.49 10.83 1.26
N VAL A 223 22.58 9.85 1.38
CA VAL A 223 22.90 8.52 1.90
C VAL A 223 24.10 7.89 1.20
N THR A 224 24.33 8.22 -0.08
CA THR A 224 25.55 7.84 -0.80
C THR A 224 26.82 8.34 -0.11
N GLY A 225 26.86 9.56 0.43
CA GLY A 225 28.03 10.08 1.15
C GLY A 225 28.31 9.34 2.46
N MET A 226 27.26 8.94 3.18
CA MET A 226 27.37 8.04 4.34
C MET A 226 27.92 6.68 3.94
N LEU A 227 27.28 6.02 2.96
CA LEU A 227 27.66 4.67 2.56
C LEU A 227 29.12 4.65 2.10
N ASN A 228 29.52 5.64 1.31
CA ASN A 228 30.91 5.83 0.90
C ASN A 228 31.86 5.98 2.09
N PHE A 229 31.48 6.74 3.13
CA PHE A 229 32.31 6.89 4.33
C PHE A 229 32.42 5.59 5.13
N LEU A 230 31.30 4.89 5.34
CA LEU A 230 31.28 3.62 6.07
C LEU A 230 32.16 2.60 5.37
N GLU A 231 32.13 2.60 4.05
CA GLU A 231 32.93 1.73 3.21
C GLU A 231 34.40 2.14 3.17
N GLU A 232 34.72 3.43 2.99
CA GLU A 232 36.10 3.94 3.04
C GLU A 232 36.80 3.61 4.37
N LYS A 233 36.04 3.62 5.48
CA LYS A 233 36.54 3.23 6.79
C LYS A 233 36.43 1.73 7.08
N GLY A 234 35.90 0.95 6.14
CA GLY A 234 35.71 -0.49 6.26
C GLY A 234 34.73 -0.90 7.37
N ILE A 235 33.90 0.03 7.84
CA ILE A 235 32.87 -0.16 8.87
C ILE A 235 31.62 -0.79 8.25
N GLY A 236 31.22 -0.34 7.06
CA GLY A 236 30.04 -0.81 6.35
C GLY A 236 30.43 -1.43 5.01
N LYS A 237 29.72 -2.48 4.62
CA LYS A 237 29.83 -3.15 3.32
C LYS A 237 28.48 -3.06 2.63
N ILE A 238 28.45 -2.48 1.42
CA ILE A 238 27.27 -2.56 0.56
C ILE A 238 27.26 -3.96 -0.06
N LEU A 239 26.20 -4.72 0.22
CA LEU A 239 25.98 -6.06 -0.34
C LEU A 239 25.33 -5.96 -1.71
N ASP A 240 24.36 -5.07 -1.87
CA ASP A 240 23.66 -4.82 -3.14
C ASP A 240 23.34 -3.34 -3.35
N ASP A 241 23.48 -2.89 -4.60
CA ASP A 241 23.07 -1.58 -5.10
C ASP A 241 22.24 -1.78 -6.38
N THR A 242 20.91 -1.89 -6.21
CA THR A 242 19.98 -2.19 -7.31
C THR A 242 19.14 -0.98 -7.66
N VAL A 243 18.99 -0.70 -8.96
CA VAL A 243 18.14 0.37 -9.47
C VAL A 243 17.07 -0.21 -10.38
N LEU A 244 15.81 0.12 -10.09
CA LEU A 244 14.65 -0.26 -10.87
C LEU A 244 13.87 0.98 -11.30
N ILE A 245 13.26 0.95 -12.47
CA ILE A 245 12.29 1.96 -12.90
C ILE A 245 10.98 1.28 -13.25
N SER A 246 9.88 1.81 -12.71
CA SER A 246 8.54 1.29 -12.94
C SER A 246 7.56 2.43 -13.20
N THR A 247 6.45 2.11 -13.84
CA THR A 247 5.32 3.04 -13.92
C THR A 247 4.49 2.91 -12.65
N GLU A 248 3.88 4.00 -12.19
CA GLU A 248 2.91 3.93 -11.09
C GLU A 248 1.80 2.90 -11.36
N ASP A 249 1.28 2.30 -10.29
CA ASP A 249 0.23 1.27 -10.29
C ASP A 249 0.57 0.00 -11.11
N LYS A 250 1.86 -0.24 -11.42
CA LYS A 250 2.35 -1.46 -12.07
C LYS A 250 3.38 -2.17 -11.22
N ASN A 251 3.27 -3.50 -11.19
CA ASN A 251 4.29 -4.35 -10.58
C ASN A 251 5.53 -4.36 -11.46
N ALA A 252 6.69 -4.18 -10.83
CA ALA A 252 7.98 -4.42 -11.45
C ALA A 252 8.72 -5.48 -10.65
N SER A 253 9.33 -6.42 -11.36
CA SER A 253 10.17 -7.45 -10.76
C SER A 253 11.56 -7.41 -11.37
N PHE A 254 12.56 -7.59 -10.52
CA PHE A 254 13.96 -7.69 -10.89
C PHE A 254 14.53 -8.94 -10.21
N ARG A 255 15.23 -9.77 -10.98
CA ARG A 255 15.85 -10.99 -10.47
C ARG A 255 17.24 -11.15 -11.05
N VAL A 256 18.21 -11.40 -10.18
CA VAL A 256 19.60 -11.70 -10.51
C VAL A 256 20.03 -12.88 -9.67
N GLY A 257 20.59 -13.90 -10.31
CA GLY A 257 20.97 -15.14 -9.64
C GLY A 257 20.90 -16.34 -10.55
N GLY A 258 20.77 -17.52 -9.96
CA GLY A 258 20.69 -18.77 -10.69
C GLY A 258 19.80 -19.80 -9.99
N GLU A 259 19.71 -20.97 -10.61
CA GLU A 259 18.98 -22.13 -10.08
C GLU A 259 19.99 -23.22 -9.73
N VAL A 260 19.80 -23.85 -8.57
CA VAL A 260 20.50 -25.09 -8.20
C VAL A 260 19.52 -26.25 -8.20
N TYR A 261 19.98 -27.44 -8.60
CA TYR A 261 19.20 -28.66 -8.53
C TYR A 261 19.64 -29.48 -7.31
N ILE A 262 18.74 -29.61 -6.33
CA ILE A 262 18.98 -30.32 -5.08
C ILE A 262 18.32 -31.71 -5.16
N PRO A 263 19.03 -32.80 -4.90
CA PRO A 263 18.42 -34.13 -4.84
C PRO A 263 17.45 -34.21 -3.67
N VAL A 264 16.17 -34.52 -3.94
CA VAL A 264 15.09 -34.62 -2.93
C VAL A 264 14.63 -36.04 -2.67
N GLY A 265 15.11 -37.01 -3.45
CA GLY A 265 14.81 -38.41 -3.21
C GLY A 265 15.34 -39.32 -4.31
N MET A 266 15.17 -40.61 -4.11
CA MET A 266 15.54 -41.64 -5.08
C MET A 266 14.40 -42.63 -5.23
N THR A 267 13.95 -42.85 -6.46
CA THR A 267 12.96 -43.88 -6.79
C THR A 267 13.70 -45.12 -7.28
N GLN A 268 13.52 -46.24 -6.57
CA GLN A 268 14.07 -47.54 -6.97
C GLN A 268 12.95 -48.43 -7.50
N ASN A 269 13.00 -48.77 -8.79
CA ASN A 269 12.11 -49.75 -9.39
C ASN A 269 12.90 -51.05 -9.63
N ALA A 270 12.35 -52.18 -9.19
CA ALA A 270 13.00 -53.49 -9.34
C ALA A 270 13.32 -53.77 -10.82
N GLY A 271 14.60 -54.04 -11.12
CA GLY A 271 15.08 -54.33 -12.47
C GLY A 271 15.54 -53.11 -13.29
N TYR A 272 15.44 -51.89 -12.75
CA TYR A 272 15.93 -50.66 -13.39
C TYR A 272 16.99 -49.96 -12.52
N ALA A 273 17.82 -49.11 -13.15
CA ALA A 273 18.73 -48.24 -12.42
C ALA A 273 17.96 -47.25 -11.53
N PRO A 274 18.46 -46.91 -10.33
CA PRO A 274 17.83 -45.94 -9.45
C PRO A 274 17.69 -44.59 -10.16
N THR A 275 16.51 -43.96 -10.04
CA THR A 275 16.25 -42.61 -10.57
C THR A 275 16.36 -41.61 -9.43
N ILE A 276 17.20 -40.59 -9.57
CA ILE A 276 17.34 -39.50 -8.59
C ILE A 276 16.34 -38.40 -8.95
N ASN A 277 15.46 -38.06 -8.00
CA ASN A 277 14.55 -36.93 -8.13
C ASN A 277 15.28 -35.67 -7.65
N VAL A 278 15.28 -34.63 -8.47
CA VAL A 278 15.87 -33.33 -8.17
C VAL A 278 14.78 -32.27 -8.06
N ALA A 279 14.91 -31.36 -7.09
CA ALA A 279 14.10 -30.16 -6.97
C ALA A 279 14.96 -28.94 -7.30
N GLU A 280 14.38 -28.00 -8.03
CA GLU A 280 15.00 -26.73 -8.35
C GLU A 280 14.86 -25.77 -7.16
N ARG A 281 15.93 -25.04 -6.85
CA ARG A 281 15.94 -23.97 -5.87
C ARG A 281 16.66 -22.75 -6.43
N GLU A 282 15.95 -21.63 -6.51
CA GLU A 282 16.49 -20.34 -6.92
C GLU A 282 17.37 -19.75 -5.80
N TYR A 283 18.47 -19.11 -6.18
CA TYR A 283 19.32 -18.29 -5.32
C TYR A 283 19.67 -16.98 -6.02
N GLY A 284 20.07 -15.98 -5.23
CA GLY A 284 20.37 -14.61 -5.67
C GLY A 284 19.33 -13.60 -5.17
N LEU A 285 19.38 -12.40 -5.75
CA LEU A 285 18.52 -11.27 -5.42
C LEU A 285 17.23 -11.30 -6.25
N THR A 286 16.09 -11.30 -5.56
CA THR A 286 14.77 -11.07 -6.13
C THR A 286 14.15 -9.84 -5.46
N LEU A 287 13.77 -8.87 -6.28
CA LEU A 287 13.09 -7.64 -5.87
C LEU A 287 11.76 -7.56 -6.60
N VAL A 288 10.66 -7.47 -5.86
CA VAL A 288 9.33 -7.16 -6.38
C VAL A 288 8.87 -5.85 -5.78
N LEU A 289 8.43 -4.94 -6.64
CA LEU A 289 8.07 -3.59 -6.27
C LEU A 289 6.72 -3.24 -6.88
N ASN A 290 5.78 -2.77 -6.06
CA ASN A 290 4.58 -2.08 -6.50
C ASN A 290 4.59 -0.66 -5.94
N THR A 291 4.52 0.33 -6.83
CA THR A 291 4.58 1.74 -6.44
C THR A 291 3.30 2.46 -6.83
N LYS A 292 2.84 3.35 -5.95
CA LYS A 292 1.67 4.18 -6.18
C LYS A 292 1.96 5.61 -5.78
N PHE A 293 1.82 6.53 -6.73
CA PHE A 293 2.01 7.95 -6.49
C PHE A 293 0.80 8.56 -5.78
N MET A 294 1.05 9.42 -4.81
CA MET A 294 0.03 10.16 -4.06
C MET A 294 0.11 11.64 -4.44
N GLU A 295 -0.86 12.09 -5.25
CA GLU A 295 -0.81 13.41 -5.91
C GLU A 295 -0.69 14.62 -4.98
N LYS A 296 -1.24 14.53 -3.76
CA LYS A 296 -1.43 15.72 -2.91
C LYS A 296 -0.13 16.27 -2.31
N ASP A 297 0.85 15.40 -2.04
CA ASP A 297 1.98 15.75 -1.17
C ASP A 297 3.35 15.25 -1.70
N GLY A 298 3.40 14.64 -2.89
CA GLY A 298 4.64 14.11 -3.48
C GLY A 298 5.15 12.82 -2.80
N TYR A 299 4.27 12.16 -2.04
CA TYR A 299 4.53 10.88 -1.40
C TYR A 299 4.23 9.73 -2.36
N MET A 300 4.90 8.61 -2.12
CA MET A 300 4.69 7.35 -2.81
C MET A 300 4.44 6.28 -1.78
N TYR A 301 3.40 5.50 -2.01
CA TYR A 301 3.20 4.22 -1.34
C TYR A 301 3.99 3.17 -2.11
N ILE A 302 4.74 2.35 -1.40
CA ILE A 302 5.61 1.33 -1.99
C ILE A 302 5.43 0.03 -1.22
N ASP A 303 4.91 -0.99 -1.90
CA ASP A 303 4.97 -2.39 -1.45
C ASP A 303 6.24 -3.01 -2.02
N VAL A 304 7.08 -3.55 -1.14
CA VAL A 304 8.40 -4.08 -1.49
C VAL A 304 8.59 -5.46 -0.88
N ASP A 305 8.97 -6.41 -1.72
CA ASP A 305 9.35 -7.78 -1.35
C ASP A 305 10.77 -8.04 -1.90
N ILE A 306 11.72 -8.15 -0.98
CA ILE A 306 13.15 -8.32 -1.26
C ILE A 306 13.57 -9.66 -0.68
N LYS A 307 14.20 -10.48 -1.51
CA LYS A 307 14.77 -11.76 -1.13
C LYS A 307 16.17 -11.84 -1.69
N ASP A 308 17.17 -11.85 -0.83
CA ASP A 308 18.54 -12.15 -1.18
C ASP A 308 18.90 -13.54 -0.62
N SER A 309 19.49 -14.38 -1.45
CA SER A 309 19.92 -15.72 -1.06
C SER A 309 21.27 -16.04 -1.66
N GLU A 310 22.20 -16.50 -0.82
CA GLU A 310 23.54 -16.88 -1.23
C GLU A 310 23.89 -18.28 -0.71
N PHE A 311 24.89 -18.91 -1.31
CA PHE A 311 25.43 -20.16 -0.79
C PHE A 311 26.11 -19.90 0.54
N ASP A 312 25.85 -20.77 1.52
CA ASP A 312 26.59 -20.73 2.76
C ASP A 312 28.05 -21.12 2.50
N THR A 313 28.96 -20.29 3.01
CA THR A 313 30.40 -20.55 2.92
C THR A 313 30.88 -21.50 4.01
N ASN A 314 30.11 -21.67 5.09
CA ASN A 314 30.41 -22.66 6.12
C ASN A 314 29.94 -24.06 5.69
N LYS A 315 30.90 -24.88 5.28
CA LYS A 315 30.69 -26.27 4.87
C LYS A 315 30.13 -27.17 5.98
N GLU A 316 30.26 -26.77 7.25
CA GLU A 316 29.66 -27.52 8.36
C GLU A 316 28.13 -27.47 8.34
N HIS A 317 27.55 -26.47 7.68
CA HIS A 317 26.10 -26.37 7.51
C HIS A 317 25.59 -27.19 6.32
N ASP A 318 26.45 -27.70 5.44
CA ASP A 318 26.02 -28.52 4.30
C ASP A 318 25.42 -29.86 4.78
N VAL A 319 24.35 -30.31 4.13
CA VAL A 319 23.69 -31.57 4.48
C VAL A 319 24.37 -32.73 3.75
N GLN A 320 24.91 -33.70 4.49
CA GLN A 320 25.53 -34.88 3.91
C GLN A 320 24.50 -35.98 3.60
N LEU A 321 24.45 -36.43 2.34
CA LEU A 321 23.58 -37.52 1.87
C LEU A 321 24.42 -38.76 1.51
N GLY A 322 24.72 -39.61 2.50
CA GLY A 322 25.54 -40.81 2.28
C GLY A 322 27.04 -40.48 2.12
N ASP A 323 27.78 -41.35 1.44
CA ASP A 323 29.21 -41.17 1.25
C ASP A 323 29.48 -40.12 0.17
N ASN A 324 30.21 -39.05 0.53
CA ASN A 324 30.74 -38.04 -0.39
C ASN A 324 29.74 -37.16 -1.17
N ILE A 325 28.45 -37.13 -0.81
CA ILE A 325 27.46 -36.20 -1.38
C ILE A 325 27.11 -35.14 -0.34
N PHE A 326 27.37 -33.87 -0.67
CA PHE A 326 27.04 -32.71 0.16
C PHE A 326 26.04 -31.82 -0.57
N VAL A 327 24.92 -31.54 0.07
CA VAL A 327 23.93 -30.57 -0.40
C VAL A 327 24.27 -29.22 0.22
N PRO A 328 24.49 -28.18 -0.60
CA PRO A 328 24.88 -26.88 -0.07
C PRO A 328 23.75 -26.23 0.73
N SER A 329 24.12 -25.61 1.83
CA SER A 329 23.22 -24.74 2.60
C SER A 329 23.12 -23.34 2.00
N PHE A 330 22.06 -22.62 2.37
CA PHE A 330 21.77 -21.27 1.88
C PHE A 330 21.58 -20.32 3.05
N VAL A 331 22.18 -19.14 2.94
CA VAL A 331 21.88 -18.00 3.80
C VAL A 331 20.90 -17.10 3.05
N SER A 332 19.80 -16.72 3.69
CA SER A 332 18.78 -15.87 3.07
C SER A 332 18.44 -14.66 3.93
N LYS A 333 18.29 -13.51 3.26
CA LYS A 333 17.96 -12.21 3.84
C LYS A 333 16.69 -11.73 3.15
N ASN A 334 15.57 -11.75 3.86
CA ASN A 334 14.26 -11.46 3.28
C ASN A 334 13.57 -10.33 4.04
N ILE A 335 12.97 -9.39 3.31
CA ILE A 335 12.11 -8.36 3.88
C ILE A 335 10.90 -8.13 2.97
N LYS A 336 9.72 -8.11 3.59
CA LYS A 336 8.47 -7.74 2.92
C LYS A 336 7.78 -6.67 3.75
N THR A 337 7.62 -5.48 3.18
CA THR A 337 7.08 -4.34 3.91
C THR A 337 6.35 -3.38 2.99
N ASN A 338 5.56 -2.49 3.59
CA ASN A 338 4.84 -1.43 2.91
C ASN A 338 5.26 -0.10 3.55
N VAL A 339 5.70 0.85 2.73
CA VAL A 339 6.18 2.15 3.21
C VAL A 339 5.58 3.31 2.44
N VAL A 340 5.48 4.46 3.12
CA VAL A 340 5.09 5.73 2.52
C VAL A 340 6.26 6.69 2.64
N VAL A 341 6.79 7.13 1.51
CA VAL A 341 8.03 7.92 1.44
C VAL A 341 7.91 9.00 0.38
N LYS A 342 8.49 10.17 0.64
CA LYS A 342 8.49 11.29 -0.30
C LYS A 342 9.54 11.10 -1.38
N SER A 343 9.28 11.59 -2.59
CA SER A 343 10.27 11.59 -3.68
C SER A 343 11.63 12.16 -3.25
N GLY A 344 12.69 11.42 -3.53
CA GLY A 344 14.08 11.75 -3.22
C GLY A 344 14.51 11.49 -1.76
N GLN A 345 13.59 11.07 -0.88
CA GLN A 345 13.94 10.76 0.51
C GLN A 345 14.38 9.31 0.66
N VAL A 346 15.28 9.08 1.62
CA VAL A 346 15.72 7.73 1.98
C VAL A 346 14.95 7.24 3.19
N ILE A 347 14.52 5.99 3.14
CA ILE A 347 13.86 5.30 4.23
C ILE A 347 14.57 3.98 4.52
N ALA A 348 14.79 3.68 5.80
CA ALA A 348 15.19 2.34 6.23
C ALA A 348 13.94 1.47 6.28
N LEU A 349 13.91 0.41 5.48
CA LEU A 349 12.80 -0.53 5.43
C LEU A 349 12.77 -1.46 6.65
N GLY A 350 13.95 -1.74 7.21
CA GLY A 350 14.13 -2.62 8.34
C GLY A 350 15.56 -3.16 8.40
N GLY A 351 15.84 -3.98 9.41
CA GLY A 351 17.15 -4.55 9.60
C GLY A 351 17.27 -5.42 10.86
N ARG A 352 18.36 -6.16 10.94
CA ARG A 352 18.72 -6.96 12.11
C ARG A 352 19.91 -6.31 12.79
N LEU A 353 19.73 -5.91 14.05
CA LEU A 353 20.82 -5.41 14.88
C LEU A 353 21.38 -6.60 15.65
N HIS A 354 22.68 -6.86 15.51
CA HIS A 354 23.32 -7.98 16.18
C HIS A 354 24.64 -7.54 16.79
N SER A 355 24.68 -7.65 18.11
CA SER A 355 25.84 -7.32 18.93
C SER A 355 25.97 -8.39 20.01
N GLU A 356 27.15 -8.97 20.09
CA GLU A 356 27.56 -9.95 21.08
C GLU A 356 28.78 -9.36 21.80
N ASP A 357 28.66 -9.13 23.11
CA ASP A 357 29.75 -8.63 23.92
C ASP A 357 30.51 -9.79 24.55
N VAL A 358 31.77 -9.93 24.15
CA VAL A 358 32.72 -10.89 24.73
C VAL A 358 33.61 -10.14 25.71
N ASP A 359 33.45 -10.40 27.01
CA ASP A 359 34.37 -9.94 28.06
C ASP A 359 35.24 -11.12 28.51
N GLN A 360 36.52 -11.08 28.15
CA GLN A 360 37.52 -12.05 28.57
C GLN A 360 38.44 -11.40 29.59
N GLU A 361 38.35 -11.84 30.84
CA GLU A 361 39.23 -11.40 31.92
C GLU A 361 40.26 -12.49 32.24
N GLU A 362 41.52 -12.20 31.97
CA GLU A 362 42.65 -13.01 32.38
C GLU A 362 43.29 -12.36 33.61
N LYS A 363 43.33 -13.06 34.74
CA LYS A 363 43.96 -12.55 35.97
C LYS A 363 44.94 -13.52 36.58
N LEU A 364 46.02 -12.98 37.15
CA LEU A 364 46.94 -13.76 37.98
C LEU A 364 46.24 -14.13 39.30
N PRO A 365 46.12 -15.42 39.65
CA PRO A 365 45.50 -15.82 40.91
C PRO A 365 46.26 -15.21 42.10
N LEU A 366 45.52 -14.78 43.14
CA LEU A 366 45.98 -14.04 44.33
C LEU A 366 46.34 -12.56 44.11
N LEU A 367 47.05 -12.22 43.03
CA LEU A 367 47.52 -10.84 42.79
C LEU A 367 46.46 -9.95 42.10
N GLY A 368 45.61 -10.53 41.25
CA GLY A 368 44.54 -9.81 40.56
C GLY A 368 43.38 -9.38 41.45
N ASP A 369 43.22 -10.00 42.63
CA ASP A 369 42.10 -9.70 43.55
C ASP A 369 42.46 -8.64 44.62
N ILE A 370 43.68 -8.08 44.59
CA ILE A 370 44.12 -7.08 45.58
C ILE A 370 43.50 -5.72 45.23
N PRO A 371 42.70 -5.09 46.11
CA PRO A 371 42.18 -3.75 45.86
C PRO A 371 43.33 -2.74 45.69
N VAL A 372 43.16 -1.75 44.81
CA VAL A 372 44.13 -0.68 44.46
C VAL A 372 45.27 -1.10 43.52
N VAL A 373 45.80 -2.31 43.60
CA VAL A 373 46.93 -2.77 42.75
C VAL A 373 46.60 -3.96 41.84
N GLY A 374 45.46 -4.61 42.03
CA GLY A 374 45.03 -5.78 41.27
C GLY A 374 44.90 -5.51 39.77
N ASP A 375 44.49 -4.30 39.38
CA ASP A 375 44.32 -3.88 37.98
C ASP A 375 45.63 -3.94 37.14
N PHE A 376 46.81 -3.93 37.80
CA PHE A 376 48.10 -4.12 37.11
C PHE A 376 48.42 -5.60 36.82
N PHE A 377 47.66 -6.52 37.42
CA PHE A 377 47.81 -7.97 37.31
C PHE A 377 46.58 -8.65 36.69
N THR A 378 45.64 -7.85 36.17
CA THR A 378 44.51 -8.29 35.35
C THR A 378 44.67 -7.79 33.91
N HIS A 379 44.16 -8.58 32.97
CA HIS A 379 44.06 -8.24 31.55
C HIS A 379 42.61 -8.50 31.13
N SER A 380 41.85 -7.43 30.91
CA SER A 380 40.49 -7.54 30.37
C SER A 380 40.50 -7.21 28.89
N VAL A 381 40.02 -8.14 28.08
CA VAL A 381 39.76 -7.97 26.65
C VAL A 381 38.25 -7.88 26.48
N LYS A 382 37.75 -6.67 26.22
CA LYS A 382 36.35 -6.43 25.87
C LYS A 382 36.22 -6.34 24.37
N SER A 383 35.65 -7.36 23.73
CA SER A 383 35.38 -7.39 22.29
C SER A 383 33.88 -7.47 22.03
N THR A 384 33.32 -6.42 21.44
CA THR A 384 31.98 -6.52 20.81
C THR A 384 32.14 -7.13 19.42
N GLN A 385 31.35 -8.14 19.10
CA GLN A 385 31.29 -8.81 17.79
C GLN A 385 29.86 -8.76 17.27
N GLY A 386 29.68 -8.78 15.95
CA GLY A 386 28.37 -8.79 15.34
C GLY A 386 28.22 -7.77 14.21
N ASN A 387 27.41 -8.15 13.24
CA ASN A 387 27.14 -7.34 12.06
C ASN A 387 25.65 -6.97 12.03
N ASP A 388 25.37 -5.68 11.86
CA ASP A 388 24.02 -5.19 11.60
C ASP A 388 23.71 -5.28 10.12
N LEU A 389 22.50 -5.70 9.77
CA LEU A 389 22.02 -5.71 8.38
C LEU A 389 20.89 -4.68 8.24
N LEU A 390 20.97 -3.79 7.26
CA LEU A 390 19.98 -2.74 7.00
C LEU A 390 19.56 -2.72 5.53
N PHE A 391 18.26 -2.56 5.30
CA PHE A 391 17.68 -2.34 3.97
C PHE A 391 17.28 -0.87 3.83
N PHE A 392 17.80 -0.16 2.82
CA PHE A 392 17.42 1.21 2.53
C PHE A 392 16.78 1.34 1.15
N LEU A 393 15.77 2.19 1.04
CA LEU A 393 15.07 2.45 -0.21
C LEU A 393 15.02 3.95 -0.49
N VAL A 394 15.30 4.32 -1.74
CA VAL A 394 15.26 5.72 -2.22
C VAL A 394 14.42 5.78 -3.48
N PRO A 395 13.19 6.29 -3.42
CA PRO A 395 12.33 6.42 -4.58
C PRO A 395 12.36 7.84 -5.12
N GLU A 396 12.40 7.98 -6.44
CA GLU A 396 12.49 9.24 -7.17
C GLU A 396 11.45 9.24 -8.29
N ILE A 397 10.60 10.27 -8.32
CA ILE A 397 9.66 10.47 -9.42
C ILE A 397 10.43 10.99 -10.63
N VAL A 398 10.28 10.29 -11.75
CA VAL A 398 10.87 10.64 -13.03
C VAL A 398 9.76 11.07 -13.98
N ASP A 399 9.86 12.27 -14.54
CA ASP A 399 8.89 12.75 -15.53
C ASP A 399 9.27 12.26 -16.92
N ALA A 400 8.41 11.45 -17.54
CA ALA A 400 8.63 10.92 -18.88
C ALA A 400 8.65 12.01 -19.98
N ASN A 401 8.13 13.22 -19.69
CA ASN A 401 8.11 14.33 -20.64
C ASN A 401 9.30 15.29 -20.49
N GLU A 402 10.04 15.22 -19.38
CA GLU A 402 11.33 15.89 -19.33
C GLU A 402 12.33 15.07 -20.13
N ASN A 403 13.27 15.71 -20.81
CA ASN A 403 14.42 15.01 -21.40
C ASN A 403 15.27 14.46 -20.25
N VAL A 404 14.85 13.33 -19.68
CA VAL A 404 15.62 12.62 -18.67
C VAL A 404 16.89 12.15 -19.36
N ASP A 405 18.01 12.83 -19.09
CA ASP A 405 19.34 12.40 -19.48
C ASP A 405 19.73 11.18 -18.64
N ASP A 406 19.05 10.06 -18.90
CA ASP A 406 19.31 8.78 -18.26
C ASP A 406 20.77 8.38 -18.47
N ARG A 407 21.40 8.81 -19.56
CA ARG A 407 22.83 8.53 -19.82
C ARG A 407 23.73 9.14 -18.76
N ARG A 408 23.49 10.38 -18.34
CA ARG A 408 24.24 10.99 -17.24
C ARG A 408 23.97 10.28 -15.94
N TYR A 409 22.71 10.00 -15.63
CA TYR A 409 22.35 9.28 -14.42
C TYR A 409 23.00 7.89 -14.35
N TYR A 410 22.90 7.08 -15.41
CA TYR A 410 23.53 5.76 -15.47
C TYR A 410 25.05 5.85 -15.50
N ARG A 411 25.65 6.84 -16.16
CA ARG A 411 27.10 7.06 -16.10
C ARG A 411 27.57 7.42 -14.70
N ASP A 412 26.84 8.29 -14.01
CA ASP A 412 27.17 8.69 -12.64
C ASP A 412 26.92 7.53 -11.67
N PHE A 413 25.88 6.73 -11.90
CA PHE A 413 25.64 5.46 -11.21
C PHE A 413 26.81 4.50 -11.41
N THR A 414 27.16 4.15 -12.66
CA THR A 414 28.29 3.26 -12.96
C THR A 414 29.60 3.82 -12.41
N ASN A 415 29.90 5.11 -12.58
CA ASN A 415 31.14 5.68 -12.07
C ASN A 415 31.20 5.65 -10.53
N ASN A 416 30.08 5.91 -9.85
CA ASN A 416 30.02 5.81 -8.40
C ASN A 416 30.16 4.35 -7.98
N SER A 417 29.38 3.41 -8.54
CA SER A 417 29.43 1.99 -8.20
C SER A 417 30.75 1.31 -8.60
N THR A 418 31.41 1.71 -9.70
CA THR A 418 32.74 1.19 -10.10
C THR A 418 33.83 1.74 -9.21
N LYS A 419 33.81 3.04 -8.88
CA LYS A 419 34.73 3.60 -7.87
C LYS A 419 34.53 2.95 -6.50
N LEU A 420 33.28 2.59 -6.18
CA LEU A 420 32.91 1.83 -4.99
C LEU A 420 33.51 0.41 -5.02
N HIS A 421 33.26 -0.33 -6.11
CA HIS A 421 33.70 -1.71 -6.30
C HIS A 421 35.23 -1.85 -6.39
N ASP A 422 35.92 -0.90 -7.03
CA ASP A 422 37.38 -0.88 -7.10
C ASP A 422 38.02 -0.59 -5.73
N THR A 423 37.38 0.24 -4.90
CA THR A 423 37.82 0.47 -3.51
C THR A 423 37.67 -0.79 -2.66
N LEU A 424 36.63 -1.61 -2.91
CA LEU A 424 36.42 -2.89 -2.23
C LEU A 424 37.49 -3.94 -2.54
N LEU A 425 37.97 -4.00 -3.78
CA LEU A 425 38.99 -4.97 -4.20
C LEU A 425 40.40 -4.60 -3.71
N ASP A 426 40.73 -3.29 -3.66
CA ASP A 426 42.02 -2.82 -3.14
C ASP A 426 42.14 -3.05 -1.61
N MET A 427 41.05 -2.91 -0.86
CA MET A 427 41.04 -3.11 0.59
C MET A 427 41.20 -4.59 1.02
N ASP A 428 40.69 -5.54 0.24
CA ASP A 428 40.89 -6.98 0.48
C ASP A 428 42.37 -7.39 0.23
N SER A 429 43.04 -6.73 -0.71
CA SER A 429 44.45 -6.97 -1.02
C SER A 429 45.45 -6.44 0.03
N THR A 430 45.03 -5.47 0.85
CA THR A 430 45.88 -4.90 1.93
C THR A 430 45.91 -5.75 3.21
N ILE A 431 45.17 -6.86 3.28
CA ILE A 431 45.28 -7.85 4.35
C ILE A 431 46.40 -8.86 4.00
N GLU A 432 47.62 -8.37 3.80
CA GLU A 432 48.79 -9.23 3.95
C GLU A 432 48.99 -9.49 5.45
N VAL A 433 48.56 -10.69 5.88
CA VAL A 433 48.84 -11.22 7.22
C VAL A 433 50.35 -11.18 7.44
N GLN A 434 50.83 -10.23 8.26
CA GLN A 434 52.16 -10.32 8.82
C GLN A 434 52.20 -11.56 9.72
N LYS A 435 52.70 -12.66 9.16
CA LYS A 435 53.06 -13.87 9.91
C LYS A 435 54.31 -13.57 10.73
N GLU A 436 54.15 -13.02 11.92
CA GLU A 436 55.17 -13.22 12.96
C GLU A 436 55.04 -14.65 13.50
N PRO A 437 56.14 -15.43 13.56
CA PRO A 437 56.08 -16.80 14.03
C PRO A 437 55.91 -16.83 15.56
N LEU A 438 54.79 -17.37 16.02
CA LEU A 438 54.57 -17.70 17.43
C LEU A 438 55.60 -18.77 17.86
N ALA A 439 56.46 -18.42 18.82
CA ALA A 439 57.34 -19.37 19.48
C ALA A 439 56.50 -20.33 20.34
N VAL A 440 56.47 -21.60 19.93
CA VAL A 440 55.81 -22.69 20.67
C VAL A 440 56.58 -22.96 21.96
N LYS A 441 55.92 -22.81 23.11
CA LYS A 441 56.38 -23.37 24.38
C LYS A 441 55.41 -24.50 24.77
N ASN A 442 55.93 -25.73 24.78
CA ASN A 442 55.18 -26.92 25.15
C ASN A 442 54.88 -26.90 26.65
N ASP A 443 53.62 -26.69 27.02
CA ASP A 443 53.10 -27.16 28.31
C ASP A 443 51.86 -28.03 28.06
N THR A 444 51.89 -29.22 28.64
CA THR A 444 50.94 -30.31 28.41
C THR A 444 49.64 -30.03 29.17
N VAL A 445 48.53 -29.81 28.47
CA VAL A 445 47.19 -29.69 29.09
C VAL A 445 46.49 -31.04 29.03
N VAL A 446 46.16 -31.57 30.21
CA VAL A 446 45.34 -32.78 30.38
C VAL A 446 43.87 -32.41 30.15
N ILE A 447 43.26 -32.97 29.12
CA ILE A 447 41.83 -32.83 28.83
C ILE A 447 41.06 -33.82 29.72
N GLN A 448 40.21 -33.32 30.62
CA GLN A 448 39.17 -34.14 31.25
C GLN A 448 37.90 -34.14 30.37
N GLN A 449 37.30 -35.30 30.21
CA GLN A 449 36.09 -35.52 29.42
C GLN A 449 34.84 -34.90 30.07
N PRO A 450 33.84 -34.46 29.28
CA PRO A 450 32.62 -33.85 29.81
C PRO A 450 31.72 -34.86 30.52
N VAL A 451 31.12 -34.42 31.63
CA VAL A 451 30.11 -35.13 32.42
C VAL A 451 28.75 -35.00 31.75
N ILE A 452 28.07 -36.13 31.52
CA ILE A 452 26.68 -36.20 31.05
C ILE A 452 25.76 -35.92 32.25
N VAL A 453 24.82 -34.98 32.10
CA VAL A 453 23.73 -34.74 33.06
C VAL A 453 22.43 -35.23 32.46
N GLU A 454 21.77 -36.15 33.16
CA GLU A 454 20.46 -36.73 32.82
C GLU A 454 19.32 -35.71 33.03
N GLU A 455 18.41 -35.60 32.06
CA GLU A 455 17.15 -34.87 32.19
C GLU A 455 16.15 -35.62 33.07
N GLN A 456 15.60 -34.91 34.07
CA GLN A 456 14.46 -35.37 34.86
C GLN A 456 13.14 -34.97 34.19
N ASN A 457 12.27 -35.96 33.98
CA ASN A 457 10.86 -35.79 33.62
C ASN A 457 10.09 -35.04 34.71
N THR A 458 9.39 -33.97 34.35
CA THR A 458 8.28 -33.41 35.14
C THR A 458 7.03 -33.27 34.29
N THR A 459 6.02 -34.04 34.70
CA THR A 459 4.63 -34.07 34.24
C THR A 459 3.94 -32.72 34.42
N ILE A 460 3.22 -32.25 33.40
CA ILE A 460 2.32 -31.10 33.47
C ILE A 460 0.88 -31.61 33.47
N ASN A 461 0.10 -31.08 34.40
CA ASN A 461 -1.31 -31.41 34.64
C ASN A 461 -2.23 -30.97 33.51
N ASP A 462 -3.23 -31.81 33.26
CA ASP A 462 -4.43 -31.54 32.46
C ASP A 462 -5.22 -30.36 33.03
N GLU A 463 -5.52 -29.38 32.17
CA GLU A 463 -6.63 -28.45 32.40
C GLU A 463 -7.47 -28.32 31.12
N VAL A 464 -8.77 -28.42 31.34
CA VAL A 464 -9.83 -28.72 30.37
C VAL A 464 -10.26 -27.46 29.60
N ILE A 465 -10.32 -27.56 28.27
CA ILE A 465 -10.95 -26.57 27.39
C ILE A 465 -12.44 -26.94 27.26
N PRO A 466 -13.41 -26.06 27.58
CA PRO A 466 -14.80 -26.28 27.22
C PRO A 466 -15.08 -25.83 25.77
N VAL A 467 -15.68 -26.76 25.05
CA VAL A 467 -16.32 -26.61 23.73
C VAL A 467 -17.53 -25.69 23.87
N ILE A 468 -17.71 -24.74 22.95
CA ILE A 468 -18.97 -24.00 22.77
C ILE A 468 -19.51 -24.31 21.37
N GLU A 469 -20.78 -24.71 21.37
CA GLU A 469 -21.61 -25.18 20.27
C GLU A 469 -21.95 -24.10 19.23
N GLU A 470 -22.19 -24.57 18.00
CA GLU A 470 -22.84 -23.87 16.90
C GLU A 470 -24.33 -23.65 17.20
N GLU A 471 -24.85 -22.44 16.95
CA GLU A 471 -26.29 -22.17 16.82
C GLU A 471 -26.62 -21.56 15.45
N GLU A 472 -27.65 -22.11 14.81
CA GLU A 472 -28.20 -21.73 13.51
C GLU A 472 -29.28 -20.63 13.62
N LYS A 473 -29.29 -19.74 12.59
CA LYS A 473 -30.43 -19.04 11.94
C LYS A 473 -31.31 -18.06 12.74
N GLU A 474 -31.43 -16.84 12.20
CA GLU A 474 -32.72 -16.33 11.71
C GLU A 474 -32.59 -15.12 10.75
N ALA A 475 -33.56 -14.99 9.86
CA ALA A 475 -33.67 -14.02 8.78
C ALA A 475 -34.27 -12.68 9.26
N VAL A 476 -33.84 -11.55 8.67
CA VAL A 476 -34.40 -10.23 8.94
C VAL A 476 -35.15 -9.73 7.70
N SER A 477 -36.43 -9.44 7.89
CA SER A 477 -37.36 -8.80 6.95
C SER A 477 -37.15 -7.29 6.88
N GLU A 478 -37.41 -6.73 5.71
CA GLU A 478 -37.42 -5.30 5.39
C GLU A 478 -38.54 -4.56 6.15
N ASP A 479 -38.17 -3.50 6.89
CA ASP A 479 -39.11 -2.50 7.39
C ASP A 479 -38.90 -1.16 6.67
N ILE A 480 -40.03 -0.60 6.24
CA ILE A 480 -40.20 0.68 5.58
C ILE A 480 -40.10 1.79 6.64
N ILE A 481 -39.23 2.77 6.45
CA ILE A 481 -39.19 3.98 7.29
C ILE A 481 -39.71 5.17 6.48
N GLU A 482 -40.88 5.67 6.88
CA GLU A 482 -41.41 6.99 6.52
C GLU A 482 -40.54 8.09 7.16
N VAL A 483 -40.08 9.04 6.36
CA VAL A 483 -39.43 10.26 6.85
C VAL A 483 -40.52 11.29 7.14
N SER A 484 -40.65 11.69 8.40
CA SER A 484 -41.35 12.91 8.80
C SER A 484 -40.36 13.89 9.42
N GLU A 485 -40.48 15.16 8.99
CA GLU A 485 -39.75 16.31 9.51
C GLU A 485 -40.19 16.60 10.95
N GLU A 486 -39.24 16.77 11.87
CA GLU A 486 -39.52 17.43 13.15
C GLU A 486 -38.40 18.40 13.55
N GLU A 487 -38.84 19.59 13.94
CA GLU A 487 -38.06 20.77 14.27
C GLU A 487 -37.26 20.62 15.57
N ASN A 488 -35.96 20.94 15.47
CA ASN A 488 -35.12 21.68 16.42
C ASN A 488 -35.64 21.85 17.87
N LYS A 489 -35.06 21.09 18.81
CA LYS A 489 -35.05 21.44 20.23
C LYS A 489 -33.69 21.13 20.86
N LYS A 490 -33.00 22.21 21.24
CA LYS A 490 -31.66 22.28 21.86
C LYS A 490 -31.65 21.59 23.23
N VAL A 491 -30.74 20.63 23.44
CA VAL A 491 -30.37 20.11 24.76
C VAL A 491 -28.96 20.60 25.05
N GLU A 492 -28.81 21.47 26.06
CA GLU A 492 -27.51 21.92 26.55
C GLU A 492 -26.82 20.78 27.32
N GLU A 493 -25.94 20.04 26.65
CA GLU A 493 -25.01 19.14 27.32
C GLU A 493 -23.70 19.87 27.63
N THR A 494 -23.63 20.53 28.79
CA THR A 494 -22.38 21.10 29.30
C THR A 494 -21.48 19.98 29.84
N GLY A 495 -20.62 19.42 28.99
CA GLY A 495 -19.61 18.39 29.34
C GLY A 495 -18.18 18.88 29.13
N ILE A 496 -17.22 18.20 29.78
CA ILE A 496 -15.79 18.34 29.45
C ILE A 496 -15.50 17.42 28.27
N TYR A 497 -14.78 17.92 27.29
CA TYR A 497 -14.38 17.17 26.10
C TYR A 497 -12.86 17.12 26.03
N GLU A 498 -12.33 16.07 25.40
CA GLU A 498 -10.91 15.93 25.06
C GLU A 498 -10.70 15.70 23.57
N VAL A 499 -9.59 16.19 23.05
CA VAL A 499 -9.18 15.95 21.65
C VAL A 499 -8.68 14.51 21.50
N ASN A 500 -9.24 13.77 20.54
CA ASN A 500 -8.95 12.35 20.33
C ASN A 500 -7.99 12.04 19.17
N ILE A 501 -7.44 13.08 18.51
CA ILE A 501 -6.46 12.95 17.42
C ILE A 501 -5.17 13.70 17.74
N GLU A 502 -4.05 13.28 17.13
CA GLU A 502 -2.71 13.81 17.42
C GLU A 502 -2.59 15.34 17.33
N ASN A 503 -3.17 15.95 16.30
CA ASN A 503 -3.20 17.40 16.12
C ASN A 503 -4.51 17.84 15.42
N ILE A 504 -5.20 18.84 15.97
CA ILE A 504 -6.38 19.46 15.39
C ILE A 504 -6.29 20.98 15.33
N TYR A 505 -6.73 21.57 14.22
CA TYR A 505 -6.87 23.02 14.12
C TYR A 505 -8.23 23.48 14.64
N VAL A 506 -8.21 24.38 15.61
CA VAL A 506 -9.39 25.08 16.11
C VAL A 506 -9.66 26.32 15.24
N ARG A 507 -10.93 26.66 15.06
CA ARG A 507 -11.38 27.72 14.15
C ARG A 507 -12.15 28.81 14.87
N ASP A 508 -12.11 30.03 14.33
CA ASP A 508 -12.91 31.17 14.80
C ASP A 508 -14.39 31.10 14.38
N ASN A 509 -14.70 30.38 13.30
CA ASN A 509 -16.05 30.21 12.77
C ASN A 509 -16.26 28.76 12.29
N PRO A 510 -17.43 28.14 12.52
CA PRO A 510 -17.72 26.77 12.06
C PRO A 510 -18.03 26.63 10.56
N SER A 511 -17.96 27.71 9.76
CA SER A 511 -18.17 27.64 8.30
C SER A 511 -16.95 27.08 7.57
N THR A 512 -17.15 26.18 6.60
CA THR A 512 -16.07 25.60 5.79
C THR A 512 -15.43 26.59 4.81
N THR A 513 -16.11 27.68 4.47
CA THR A 513 -15.71 28.63 3.42
C THR A 513 -15.04 29.91 3.93
N ASP A 514 -15.27 30.28 5.19
CA ASP A 514 -14.89 31.59 5.74
C ASP A 514 -14.24 31.50 7.15
N SER A 515 -13.62 30.36 7.48
CA SER A 515 -12.99 30.13 8.79
C SER A 515 -11.47 30.15 8.74
N GLN A 516 -10.86 30.88 9.67
CA GLN A 516 -9.41 30.90 9.86
C GLN A 516 -9.00 29.83 10.88
N LYS A 517 -7.90 29.13 10.59
CA LYS A 517 -7.26 28.23 11.55
C LYS A 517 -6.52 29.08 12.57
N VAL A 518 -6.95 29.06 13.82
CA VAL A 518 -6.42 29.95 14.86
C VAL A 518 -5.31 29.28 15.65
N SER A 519 -5.51 28.03 16.07
CA SER A 519 -4.58 27.31 16.95
C SER A 519 -4.59 25.80 16.67
N VAL A 520 -3.51 25.12 17.07
CA VAL A 520 -3.40 23.65 16.99
C VAL A 520 -3.43 23.07 18.40
N TRP A 521 -4.38 22.16 18.64
CA TRP A 521 -4.49 21.39 19.87
C TRP A 521 -4.07 19.94 19.64
N LYS A 522 -3.52 19.30 20.68
CA LYS A 522 -2.99 17.92 20.61
C LYS A 522 -3.93 16.91 21.27
N ALA A 523 -3.71 15.63 21.01
CA ALA A 523 -4.43 14.54 21.68
C ALA A 523 -4.37 14.70 23.21
N GLY A 524 -5.49 14.52 23.89
CA GLY A 524 -5.64 14.67 25.34
C GLY A 524 -5.86 16.09 25.84
N HIS A 525 -5.88 17.10 24.96
CA HIS A 525 -6.22 18.49 25.32
C HIS A 525 -7.69 18.59 25.76
N LYS A 526 -7.95 19.09 26.98
CA LYS A 526 -9.30 19.16 27.59
C LYS A 526 -9.91 20.55 27.53
N PHE A 527 -11.21 20.63 27.31
CA PHE A 527 -11.95 21.89 27.21
C PHE A 527 -13.43 21.71 27.55
N LYS A 528 -14.14 22.81 27.84
CA LYS A 528 -15.61 22.81 28.01
C LYS A 528 -16.34 23.39 26.82
N VAL A 529 -17.51 22.84 26.57
CA VAL A 529 -18.38 23.25 25.47
C VAL A 529 -19.56 24.05 26.00
N GLY A 530 -19.78 25.22 25.41
CA GLY A 530 -20.89 26.11 25.75
C GLY A 530 -22.05 26.10 24.75
N ASP A 531 -21.82 25.68 23.51
CA ASP A 531 -22.88 25.56 22.49
C ASP A 531 -22.50 24.53 21.41
N GLU A 532 -23.50 24.00 20.69
CA GLU A 532 -23.30 23.06 19.58
C GLU A 532 -24.12 23.50 18.36
N LYS A 533 -23.54 23.37 17.16
CA LYS A 533 -24.20 23.70 15.89
C LYS A 533 -23.90 22.68 14.80
N LEU A 534 -24.93 22.33 14.02
CA LEU A 534 -24.80 21.56 12.79
C LEU A 534 -24.69 22.50 11.58
N ILE A 535 -23.55 22.50 10.89
CA ILE A 535 -23.29 23.35 9.70
C ILE A 535 -22.61 22.48 8.64
N ASP A 536 -23.11 22.53 7.41
CA ASP A 536 -22.62 21.72 6.26
C ASP A 536 -22.58 20.21 6.56
N GLY A 537 -23.48 19.70 7.40
CA GLY A 537 -23.52 18.29 7.82
C GLY A 537 -22.43 17.88 8.82
N ILE A 538 -21.72 18.85 9.41
CA ILE A 538 -20.72 18.63 10.45
C ILE A 538 -21.22 19.22 11.77
N GLU A 539 -21.13 18.45 12.85
CA GLU A 539 -21.40 18.92 14.22
C GLU A 539 -20.17 19.68 14.76
N TRP A 540 -20.39 20.92 15.16
CA TRP A 540 -19.38 21.83 15.70
C TRP A 540 -19.68 22.18 17.15
N LEU A 541 -18.66 22.06 17.99
CA LEU A 541 -18.69 22.42 19.40
C LEU A 541 -18.04 23.78 19.59
N LYS A 542 -18.74 24.69 20.26
CA LYS A 542 -18.22 26.00 20.69
C LYS A 542 -17.47 25.84 22.00
N ILE A 543 -16.20 26.20 21.98
CA ILE A 543 -15.31 26.13 23.14
C ILE A 543 -15.57 27.34 24.03
N ASP A 544 -15.91 27.11 25.29
CA ASP A 544 -16.19 28.16 26.27
C ASP A 544 -15.00 28.36 27.23
N GLU A 545 -14.37 27.26 27.66
CA GLU A 545 -13.19 27.26 28.53
C GLU A 545 -12.12 26.30 28.00
N ASP A 546 -10.86 26.74 27.97
CA ASP A 546 -9.70 25.87 27.73
C ASP A 546 -9.19 25.36 29.09
N CYS A 547 -9.11 24.04 29.26
CA CYS A 547 -8.80 23.39 30.52
C CYS A 547 -7.50 22.56 30.46
N LEU A 548 -6.51 22.97 29.64
CA LEU A 548 -5.23 22.25 29.52
C LEU A 548 -4.44 22.17 30.83
N THR A 549 -4.39 23.25 31.61
CA THR A 549 -3.65 23.31 32.89
C THR A 549 -4.54 23.85 34.01
N GLU A 550 -5.26 24.95 33.75
CA GLU A 550 -6.38 25.47 34.54
C GLU A 550 -7.50 25.87 33.57
N CYS A 551 -8.77 25.82 33.99
CA CYS A 551 -9.89 26.20 33.11
C CYS A 551 -9.99 27.73 33.00
N GLU A 552 -9.55 28.28 31.87
CA GLU A 552 -9.64 29.70 31.54
C GLU A 552 -10.71 29.96 30.47
N LYS A 553 -11.52 31.01 30.67
CA LYS A 553 -12.51 31.45 29.68
C LYS A 553 -11.81 32.09 28.49
N LEU A 554 -12.21 31.68 27.29
CA LEU A 554 -11.66 32.22 26.06
C LEU A 554 -12.36 33.52 25.68
N GLU A 555 -11.59 34.57 25.36
CA GLU A 555 -12.14 35.84 24.85
C GLU A 555 -12.69 35.70 23.42
N ASN A 556 -12.17 34.76 22.64
CA ASN A 556 -12.56 34.50 21.27
C ASN A 556 -13.45 33.26 21.15
N SER A 557 -14.49 33.35 20.31
CA SER A 557 -15.36 32.21 20.03
C SER A 557 -14.63 31.20 19.15
N LEU A 558 -14.11 30.15 19.76
CA LEU A 558 -13.42 29.06 19.09
C LEU A 558 -14.33 27.84 18.90
N TRP A 559 -14.12 27.13 17.79
CA TRP A 559 -14.94 26.01 17.36
C TRP A 559 -14.10 24.82 16.94
N ILE A 560 -14.56 23.64 17.34
CA ILE A 560 -13.93 22.36 17.03
C ILE A 560 -15.00 21.37 16.54
N SER A 561 -14.66 20.53 15.57
CA SER A 561 -15.59 19.53 15.05
C SER A 561 -15.71 18.36 16.02
N LYS A 562 -16.95 18.02 16.41
CA LYS A 562 -17.27 16.99 17.42
C LYS A 562 -16.71 15.61 17.08
N LYS A 563 -16.53 15.32 15.79
CA LYS A 563 -15.92 14.08 15.29
C LYS A 563 -14.53 13.81 15.89
N TYR A 564 -13.81 14.85 16.26
CA TYR A 564 -12.42 14.77 16.75
C TYR A 564 -12.32 14.97 18.26
N THR A 565 -13.44 14.79 18.97
CA THR A 565 -13.53 15.06 20.38
C THR A 565 -14.26 13.92 21.07
N ASN A 566 -13.78 13.49 22.23
CA ASN A 566 -14.48 12.56 23.10
C ASN A 566 -15.07 13.33 24.28
N LYS A 567 -16.31 13.03 24.66
CA LYS A 567 -16.90 13.54 25.90
C LYS A 567 -16.34 12.72 27.06
N LEU A 568 -15.83 13.39 28.09
CA LEU A 568 -15.31 12.77 29.32
C LEU A 568 -16.40 12.51 30.35
#